data_AF-A0A3C0T8C1-F1
#
_entry.id   AF-A0A3C0T8C1-F1
#
_cell.length_a   1.000
_cell.length_b   1.000
_cell.length_c   1.000
_cell.angle_alpha   90.00
_cell.angle_beta   90.00
_cell.angle_gamma   90.00
#
_symmetry.space_group_name_H-M   'P 1'
#
loop_
_entity.id
_entity.type
_entity.pdbx_description
1 polymer ?
#
loop_
_entity_poly.entity_id
_entity_poly.type
_entity_poly.pdbx_seq_one_letter_code
_entity_poly.pdbx_strand_id
1 'polypeptide(L)'
;MKEPLLWFVLIGALLFAADQLRAPDTIVVNDVVKTQIATLWETQMGAKPSADELDSLVRDWVREEVFYREALRLGLDREDTIIRRRLVQKLGFLAREVDEESITAEDVQTYYQENIADYTLQVRYSLSQVYFKNTDQYDSLMQRLAEGDNWKELGDSSMLP
;
A
#
# COMPACT_ATOMS: atom_id res chain seq x y z
N MET A 1 4.71 -65.89 39.67
CA MET A 1 5.80 -65.18 39.00
C MET A 1 5.17 -64.06 38.19
N LYS A 2 5.64 -62.82 38.35
CA LYS A 2 5.10 -61.68 37.59
C LYS A 2 5.58 -61.82 36.15
N GLU A 3 4.68 -62.00 35.19
CA GLU A 3 5.02 -62.11 33.76
C GLU A 3 5.35 -60.73 33.20
N PRO A 4 6.63 -60.30 33.17
CA PRO A 4 6.99 -58.94 32.83
C PRO A 4 6.80 -58.69 31.32
N LEU A 5 6.91 -59.77 30.55
CA LEU A 5 6.79 -59.79 29.10
C LEU A 5 5.35 -59.50 28.65
N LEU A 6 4.36 -59.97 29.40
CA LEU A 6 2.94 -59.73 29.10
C LEU A 6 2.58 -58.26 29.31
N TRP A 7 3.09 -57.63 30.38
CA TRP A 7 2.96 -56.19 30.61
C TRP A 7 3.67 -55.35 29.55
N PHE A 8 4.86 -55.76 29.12
CA PHE A 8 5.59 -55.08 28.05
C PHE A 8 4.79 -55.10 26.73
N VAL A 9 4.22 -56.25 26.37
CA VAL A 9 3.37 -56.38 25.16
C VAL A 9 2.09 -55.56 25.30
N LEU A 10 1.43 -55.58 26.45
CA LEU A 10 0.21 -54.80 26.70
C LEU A 10 0.46 -53.29 26.60
N ILE A 11 1.53 -52.80 27.22
CA ILE A 11 1.92 -51.38 27.16
C ILE A 11 2.31 -51.01 25.73
N GLY A 12 3.08 -51.86 25.03
CA GLY A 12 3.45 -51.66 23.63
C GLY A 12 2.22 -51.59 22.72
N ALA A 13 1.27 -52.51 22.87
CA ALA A 13 0.02 -52.52 22.10
C ALA A 13 -0.83 -51.27 22.37
N LEU A 14 -0.90 -50.83 23.62
CA LEU A 14 -1.65 -49.63 24.02
C LEU A 14 -0.99 -48.36 23.44
N LEU A 15 0.34 -48.26 23.47
CA LEU A 15 1.07 -47.15 22.84
C LEU A 15 0.89 -47.13 21.33
N PHE A 16 0.95 -48.29 20.67
CA PHE A 16 0.78 -48.39 19.22
C PHE A 16 -0.66 -48.02 18.79
N ALA A 17 -1.66 -48.45 19.56
CA ALA A 17 -3.05 -48.06 19.34
C ALA A 17 -3.26 -46.55 19.54
N ALA A 18 -2.66 -45.97 20.59
CA ALA A 18 -2.72 -44.54 20.84
C ALA A 18 -2.04 -43.72 19.73
N ASP A 19 -0.92 -44.19 19.20
CA ASP A 19 -0.23 -43.57 18.07
C ASP A 19 -1.07 -43.64 16.78
N GLN A 20 -1.74 -44.77 16.54
CA GLN A 20 -2.58 -44.95 15.36
C GLN A 20 -3.85 -44.08 15.39
N LEU A 21 -4.34 -43.72 16.59
CA LEU A 21 -5.44 -42.77 16.76
C LEU A 21 -5.01 -41.31 16.53
N ARG A 22 -3.71 -41.04 16.43
CA ARG A 22 -3.19 -39.71 16.12
C ARG A 22 -3.28 -39.49 14.62
N ALA A 23 -4.05 -38.48 14.21
CA ALA A 23 -4.11 -38.09 12.80
C ALA A 23 -2.70 -37.67 12.32
N PRO A 24 -2.25 -38.13 11.14
CA PRO A 24 -0.97 -37.70 10.60
C PRO A 24 -1.02 -36.20 10.29
N ASP A 25 -0.05 -35.45 10.83
CA ASP A 25 0.10 -34.01 10.60
C ASP A 25 0.83 -33.77 9.27
N THR A 26 0.18 -34.16 8.17
CA THR A 26 0.77 -34.10 6.83
C THR A 26 0.51 -32.73 6.20
N ILE A 27 1.53 -32.15 5.58
CA ILE A 27 1.40 -30.96 4.74
C ILE A 27 1.21 -31.41 3.30
N VAL A 28 0.07 -31.08 2.71
CA VAL A 28 -0.25 -31.43 1.32
C VAL A 28 -0.05 -30.21 0.43
N VAL A 29 0.93 -30.26 -0.45
CA VAL A 29 1.15 -29.24 -1.47
C VAL A 29 0.45 -29.67 -2.75
N ASN A 30 -0.74 -29.12 -2.98
CA ASN A 30 -1.51 -29.35 -4.22
C ASN A 30 -1.19 -28.26 -5.27
N ASP A 31 -1.75 -28.41 -6.47
CA ASP A 31 -1.55 -27.47 -7.56
C ASP A 31 -2.12 -26.07 -7.26
N VAL A 32 -3.14 -25.97 -6.40
CA VAL A 32 -3.69 -24.68 -5.96
C VAL A 32 -2.66 -23.90 -5.16
N VAL A 33 -1.99 -24.55 -4.20
CA VAL A 33 -0.91 -23.93 -3.40
C VAL A 33 0.24 -23.50 -4.30
N LYS A 34 0.69 -24.36 -5.23
CA LYS A 34 1.76 -24.00 -6.18
C LYS A 34 1.37 -22.80 -7.04
N THR A 35 0.14 -22.76 -7.52
CA THR A 35 -0.37 -21.64 -8.33
C THR A 35 -0.40 -20.36 -7.51
N GLN A 36 -0.87 -20.42 -6.26
CA GLN A 36 -0.90 -19.26 -5.37
C GLN A 36 0.51 -18.70 -5.09
N ILE A 37 1.49 -19.58 -4.83
CA ILE A 37 2.90 -19.20 -4.64
C ILE A 37 3.44 -18.52 -5.91
N ALA A 38 3.17 -19.09 -7.09
CA ALA A 38 3.60 -18.53 -8.37
C ALA A 38 2.96 -17.16 -8.64
N THR A 39 1.66 -16.99 -8.37
CA THR A 39 0.95 -15.71 -8.52
C THR A 39 1.49 -14.65 -7.57
N LEU A 40 1.79 -15.01 -6.32
CA LEU A 40 2.39 -14.09 -5.37
C LEU A 40 3.76 -13.61 -5.84
N TRP A 41 4.60 -14.52 -6.34
CA TRP A 41 5.90 -14.18 -6.93
C TRP A 41 5.74 -13.25 -8.14
N GLU A 42 4.84 -13.56 -9.07
CA GLU A 42 4.56 -12.75 -10.26
C GLU A 42 4.09 -11.35 -9.88
N THR A 43 3.27 -11.21 -8.84
CA THR A 43 2.81 -9.91 -8.33
C THR A 43 3.96 -9.07 -7.75
N GLN A 44 4.95 -9.70 -7.11
CA GLN A 44 6.07 -9.01 -6.47
C GLN A 44 7.23 -8.71 -7.43
N MET A 45 7.55 -9.65 -8.33
CA MET A 45 8.72 -9.58 -9.21
C MET A 45 8.36 -9.18 -10.65
N GLY A 46 7.07 -9.16 -11.00
CA GLY A 46 6.58 -8.79 -12.34
C GLY A 46 6.75 -9.87 -13.41
N ALA A 47 7.19 -11.08 -13.04
CA ALA A 47 7.39 -12.20 -13.95
C ALA A 47 7.14 -13.54 -13.24
N LYS A 48 6.80 -14.57 -14.02
CA LYS A 48 6.59 -15.94 -13.49
C LYS A 48 7.91 -16.56 -13.05
N PRO A 49 7.92 -17.36 -11.96
CA PRO A 49 9.10 -18.08 -11.54
C PRO A 49 9.46 -19.17 -12.54
N SER A 50 10.75 -19.42 -12.71
CA SER A 50 11.25 -20.63 -13.37
C SER A 50 10.89 -21.89 -12.55
N ALA A 51 11.04 -23.07 -13.14
CA ALA A 51 10.74 -24.33 -12.45
C ALA A 51 11.57 -24.52 -11.18
N ASP A 52 12.87 -24.21 -11.22
CA ASP A 52 13.78 -24.35 -10.08
C ASP A 52 13.49 -23.33 -8.97
N GLU A 53 13.09 -22.11 -9.36
CA GLU A 53 12.65 -21.07 -8.42
C GLU A 53 11.33 -21.48 -7.77
N LEU A 54 10.36 -21.96 -8.54
CA LEU A 54 9.08 -22.42 -8.01
C LEU A 54 9.26 -23.55 -7.00
N ASP A 55 10.12 -24.52 -7.30
CA ASP A 55 10.45 -25.61 -6.37
C ASP A 55 11.11 -25.09 -5.08
N SER A 56 11.95 -24.05 -5.18
CA SER A 56 12.55 -23.40 -4.01
C SER A 56 11.50 -22.68 -3.17
N LEU A 57 10.62 -21.91 -3.80
CA LEU A 57 9.52 -21.21 -3.14
C LEU A 57 8.56 -22.19 -2.45
N VAL A 58 8.27 -23.34 -3.08
CA VAL A 58 7.46 -24.40 -2.46
C VAL A 58 8.14 -24.96 -1.21
N ARG A 59 9.46 -25.23 -1.26
CA ARG A 59 10.19 -25.72 -0.08
C ARG A 59 10.18 -24.72 1.06
N ASP A 60 10.37 -23.44 0.76
CA ASP A 60 10.34 -22.38 1.77
C ASP A 60 8.95 -22.21 2.36
N TRP A 61 7.90 -22.24 1.54
CA TRP A 61 6.52 -22.23 1.99
C TRP A 61 6.20 -23.43 2.90
N VAL A 62 6.67 -24.63 2.58
CA VAL A 62 6.49 -25.81 3.46
C VAL A 62 7.19 -25.59 4.80
N ARG A 63 8.40 -25.01 4.81
CA ARG A 63 9.11 -24.70 6.07
C ARG A 63 8.33 -23.69 6.90
N GLU A 64 7.78 -22.64 6.27
CA GLU A 64 6.93 -21.66 6.94
C GLU A 64 5.69 -22.30 7.54
N GLU A 65 5.01 -23.18 6.80
CA GLU A 65 3.81 -23.90 7.28
C GLU A 65 4.14 -24.80 8.48
N VAL A 66 5.29 -25.49 8.47
CA VAL A 66 5.78 -26.26 9.63
C VAL A 66 5.95 -25.36 10.84
N PHE A 67 6.63 -24.22 10.70
CA PHE A 67 6.84 -23.29 11.81
C PHE A 67 5.55 -22.65 12.30
N TYR A 68 4.64 -22.32 11.39
CA TYR A 68 3.33 -21.77 11.74
C TYR A 68 2.53 -22.75 12.60
N ARG A 69 2.41 -24.01 12.17
CA ARG A 69 1.72 -25.05 12.95
C ARG A 69 2.36 -25.28 14.31
N GLU A 70 3.68 -25.31 14.36
CA GLU A 70 4.42 -25.49 15.62
C GLU A 70 4.22 -24.29 16.56
N ALA A 71 4.23 -23.07 16.05
CA ALA A 71 3.96 -21.86 16.83
C ALA A 71 2.55 -21.89 17.45
N LEU A 72 1.55 -22.33 16.70
CA LEU A 72 0.18 -22.53 17.21
C LEU A 72 0.10 -23.65 18.25
N ARG A 73 0.82 -24.75 18.03
CA ARG A 73 0.89 -25.87 18.99
C ARG A 73 1.48 -25.42 20.33
N LEU A 74 2.47 -24.54 20.29
CA LEU A 74 3.09 -23.92 21.46
C LEU A 74 2.25 -22.77 22.05
N GLY A 75 1.18 -22.35 21.36
CA GLY A 75 0.31 -21.26 21.79
C GLY A 75 0.96 -19.89 21.72
N LEU A 76 1.95 -19.69 20.84
CA LEU A 76 2.68 -18.42 20.70
C LEU A 76 1.81 -17.27 20.15
N ASP A 77 0.63 -17.59 19.63
CA ASP A 77 -0.39 -16.63 19.21
C ASP A 77 -1.20 -16.05 20.38
N ARG A 78 -1.17 -16.69 21.55
CA ARG A 78 -1.99 -16.32 22.71
C ARG A 78 -1.31 -15.24 23.53
N GLU A 79 -2.10 -14.27 23.96
CA GLU A 79 -1.68 -13.18 24.86
C GLU A 79 -0.56 -12.28 24.31
N ASP A 80 -0.17 -12.44 23.04
CA ASP A 80 0.78 -11.56 22.37
C ASP A 80 0.05 -10.31 21.81
N THR A 81 0.45 -9.14 22.33
CA THR A 81 -0.16 -7.86 21.94
C THR A 81 0.16 -7.47 20.49
N ILE A 82 1.32 -7.88 19.96
CA ILE A 82 1.75 -7.61 18.58
C ILE A 82 0.89 -8.42 17.62
N ILE A 83 0.70 -9.72 17.86
CA ILE A 83 -0.14 -10.60 17.04
C ILE A 83 -1.58 -10.12 17.06
N ARG A 84 -2.14 -9.81 18.24
CA ARG A 84 -3.49 -9.25 18.38
C ARG A 84 -3.66 -7.97 17.56
N ARG A 85 -2.70 -7.04 17.64
CA ARG A 85 -2.75 -5.77 16.89
C ARG A 85 -2.70 -6.00 15.39
N ARG A 86 -1.85 -6.91 14.91
CA ARG A 86 -1.76 -7.27 13.48
C ARG A 86 -3.07 -7.85 12.95
N LEU A 87 -3.72 -8.74 13.71
CA LEU A 87 -5.01 -9.32 13.33
C LEU A 87 -6.10 -8.26 13.22
N VAL A 88 -6.19 -7.35 14.20
CA VAL A 88 -7.14 -6.21 14.16
C VAL A 88 -6.89 -5.32 12.95
N GLN A 89 -5.63 -5.00 12.65
CA GLN A 89 -5.28 -4.22 11.46
C GLN A 89 -5.72 -4.93 10.17
N LYS A 90 -5.42 -6.22 10.04
CA LYS A 90 -5.77 -7.02 8.86
C LYS A 90 -7.29 -7.07 8.64
N LEU A 91 -8.07 -7.25 9.71
CA LEU A 91 -9.51 -7.18 9.64
C LEU A 91 -10.01 -5.78 9.25
N GLY A 92 -9.40 -4.73 9.79
CA GLY A 92 -9.72 -3.35 9.44
C GLY A 92 -9.38 -2.97 8.00
N PHE A 93 -8.48 -3.67 7.31
CA PHE A 93 -8.28 -3.52 5.86
C PHE A 93 -9.43 -4.15 5.06
N LEU A 94 -9.80 -5.39 5.39
CA LEU A 94 -10.92 -6.09 4.72
C LEU A 94 -12.25 -5.36 4.91
N ALA A 95 -12.49 -4.79 6.09
CA ALA A 95 -13.71 -4.03 6.36
C ALA A 95 -13.81 -2.75 5.51
N ARG A 96 -12.68 -2.10 5.17
CA ARG A 96 -12.66 -0.89 4.34
C ARG A 96 -12.96 -1.17 2.87
N GLU A 97 -12.48 -2.30 2.34
CA GLU A 97 -12.78 -2.70 0.94
C GLU A 97 -14.28 -2.98 0.71
N VAL A 98 -15.03 -3.27 1.77
CA VAL A 98 -16.48 -3.53 1.69
C VAL A 98 -17.31 -2.24 1.79
N ASP A 99 -16.73 -1.16 2.32
CA ASP A 99 -17.44 0.07 2.68
C ASP A 99 -17.21 1.24 1.69
N GLU A 100 -16.57 0.97 0.56
CA GLU A 100 -16.56 1.92 -0.56
C GLU A 100 -17.93 1.84 -1.25
N GLU A 101 -18.92 2.58 -0.74
CA GLU A 101 -19.99 3.11 -1.60
C GLU A 101 -19.29 3.69 -2.83
N SER A 102 -19.58 3.13 -4.01
CA SER A 102 -18.84 3.45 -5.22
C SER A 102 -19.07 4.91 -5.58
N ILE A 103 -18.16 5.79 -5.18
CA ILE A 103 -18.17 7.20 -5.56
C ILE A 103 -18.13 7.25 -7.08
N THR A 104 -19.20 7.76 -7.68
CA THR A 104 -19.30 7.86 -9.13
C THR A 104 -18.51 9.09 -9.62
N ALA A 105 -18.19 9.12 -10.91
CA ALA A 105 -17.60 10.31 -11.51
C ALA A 105 -18.51 11.55 -11.38
N GLU A 106 -19.83 11.35 -11.30
CA GLU A 106 -20.80 12.43 -11.09
C GLU A 106 -20.73 13.01 -9.67
N ASP A 107 -20.53 12.17 -8.66
CA ASP A 107 -20.31 12.61 -7.27
C ASP A 107 -19.04 13.46 -7.16
N VAL A 108 -17.96 13.02 -7.81
CA VAL A 108 -16.69 13.78 -7.86
C VAL A 108 -16.88 15.12 -8.55
N GLN A 109 -17.57 15.14 -9.68
CA GLN A 109 -17.82 16.36 -10.44
C GLN A 109 -18.69 17.35 -9.65
N THR A 110 -19.71 16.85 -8.95
CA THR A 110 -20.58 17.66 -8.10
C THR A 110 -19.78 18.28 -6.96
N TYR A 111 -19.00 17.47 -6.23
CA TYR A 111 -18.14 17.95 -5.16
C TYR A 111 -17.11 18.98 -5.65
N TYR A 112 -16.48 18.74 -6.80
CA TYR A 112 -15.53 19.68 -7.40
C TYR A 112 -16.17 21.04 -7.72
N GLN A 113 -17.39 21.04 -8.27
CA GLN A 113 -18.11 22.27 -8.58
C GLN A 113 -18.52 23.03 -7.31
N GLU A 114 -19.00 22.32 -6.29
CA GLU A 114 -19.38 22.92 -5.00
C GLU A 114 -18.18 23.53 -4.26
N ASN A 115 -16.97 22.99 -4.48
CA ASN A 115 -15.75 23.39 -3.77
C ASN A 115 -14.73 24.08 -4.69
N ILE A 116 -15.14 24.62 -5.84
CA ILE A 116 -14.23 25.20 -6.85
C ILE A 116 -13.30 26.26 -6.28
N ALA A 117 -13.75 27.00 -5.26
CA ALA A 117 -12.97 28.04 -4.58
C ALA A 117 -11.64 27.49 -4.01
N ASP A 118 -11.66 26.28 -3.45
CA ASP A 118 -10.48 25.63 -2.84
C ASP A 118 -9.49 25.13 -3.91
N TYR A 119 -9.95 24.98 -5.15
CA TYR A 119 -9.15 24.54 -6.30
C TYR A 119 -8.78 25.68 -7.25
N THR A 120 -9.08 26.93 -6.88
CA THR A 120 -8.68 28.12 -7.65
C THR A 120 -7.45 28.79 -7.05
N LEU A 121 -6.51 29.16 -7.91
CA LEU A 121 -5.39 30.01 -7.51
C LEU A 121 -5.91 31.42 -7.22
N GLN A 122 -5.44 32.04 -6.13
CA GLN A 122 -5.71 33.45 -5.85
C GLN A 122 -5.29 34.33 -7.03
N VAL A 123 -6.05 35.38 -7.29
CA VAL A 123 -5.75 36.35 -8.35
C VAL A 123 -4.37 36.96 -8.09
N ARG A 124 -3.47 36.83 -9.06
CA ARG A 124 -2.13 37.44 -9.02
C ARG A 124 -2.10 38.60 -9.99
N TYR A 125 -1.74 39.77 -9.49
CA TYR A 125 -1.51 40.95 -10.31
C TYR A 125 -0.01 41.13 -10.54
N SER A 126 0.37 41.38 -11.80
CA SER A 126 1.71 41.87 -12.14
C SER A 126 1.60 43.35 -12.44
N LEU A 127 2.30 44.18 -11.69
CA LEU A 127 2.33 45.63 -11.87
C LEU A 127 3.66 46.05 -12.50
N SER A 128 3.58 46.98 -13.44
CA SER A 128 4.75 47.65 -14.02
C SER A 128 4.53 49.15 -13.92
N GLN A 129 5.56 49.89 -13.49
CA GLN A 129 5.50 51.33 -13.30
C GLN A 129 6.53 52.00 -14.22
N VAL A 130 6.08 53.06 -14.89
CA VAL A 130 6.93 53.92 -15.73
C VAL A 130 7.05 55.28 -15.04
N TYR A 131 8.27 55.69 -14.75
CA TYR A 131 8.55 56.98 -14.10
C TYR A 131 9.00 58.01 -15.12
N PHE A 132 8.64 59.28 -14.90
CA PHE A 132 9.06 60.41 -15.73
C PHE A 132 9.23 61.65 -14.84
N LYS A 133 10.19 62.52 -15.19
CA LYS A 133 10.55 63.68 -14.37
C LYS A 133 9.64 64.88 -14.59
N ASN A 134 9.07 65.03 -15.78
CA ASN A 134 8.24 66.17 -16.14
C ASN A 134 6.81 65.73 -16.51
N THR A 135 5.82 66.34 -15.86
CA THR A 135 4.39 66.09 -16.08
C THR A 135 3.93 66.43 -17.50
N ASP A 136 4.61 67.34 -18.20
CA ASP A 136 4.27 67.71 -19.58
C ASP A 136 4.42 66.53 -20.57
N GLN A 137 5.16 65.48 -20.19
CA GLN A 137 5.37 64.29 -21.02
C GLN A 137 4.21 63.29 -20.95
N TYR A 138 3.28 63.46 -20.00
CA TYR A 138 2.20 62.51 -19.72
C TYR A 138 1.35 62.19 -20.96
N ASP A 139 0.85 63.21 -21.66
CA ASP A 139 -0.04 63.01 -22.81
C ASP A 139 0.68 62.27 -23.95
N SER A 140 1.94 62.62 -24.21
CA SER A 140 2.75 61.96 -25.23
C SER A 140 3.10 60.50 -24.88
N LEU A 141 3.36 60.21 -23.60
CA LEU A 141 3.62 58.86 -23.10
C LEU A 141 2.37 58.00 -23.17
N MET A 142 1.21 58.54 -22.78
CA MET A 142 -0.07 57.84 -22.85
C MET A 142 -0.46 57.53 -24.30
N GLN A 143 -0.22 58.46 -25.22
CA GLN A 143 -0.46 58.22 -26.64
C GLN A 143 0.43 57.09 -27.17
N ARG A 144 1.73 57.09 -26.86
CA ARG A 144 2.67 56.05 -27.29
C ARG A 144 2.34 54.68 -26.68
N LEU A 145 1.93 54.64 -25.41
CA LEU A 145 1.42 53.41 -24.79
C LEU A 145 0.16 52.90 -25.47
N ALA A 146 -0.77 53.79 -25.85
CA ALA A 146 -1.97 53.42 -26.58
C ALA A 146 -1.67 52.93 -28.02
N GLU A 147 -0.60 53.44 -28.63
CA GLU A 147 -0.09 53.00 -29.93
C GLU A 147 0.70 51.67 -29.86
N GLY A 148 0.98 51.16 -28.66
CA GLY A 148 1.60 49.85 -28.42
C GLY A 148 3.13 49.87 -28.33
N ASP A 149 3.74 51.03 -28.09
CA ASP A 149 5.19 51.14 -27.86
C ASP A 149 5.66 50.30 -26.65
N ASN A 150 6.91 49.88 -26.68
CA ASN A 150 7.52 49.10 -25.58
C ASN A 150 7.60 49.96 -24.30
N TRP A 151 6.72 49.68 -23.34
CA TRP A 151 6.65 50.43 -22.07
C TRP A 151 7.98 50.43 -21.28
N LYS A 152 8.86 49.44 -21.48
CA LYS A 152 10.18 49.39 -20.81
C LYS A 152 11.16 50.45 -21.32
N GLU A 153 10.93 50.94 -22.52
CA GLU A 153 11.73 51.99 -23.17
C GLU A 153 11.08 53.37 -23.01
N LEU A 154 9.87 53.40 -22.44
CA LEU A 154 9.14 54.61 -22.12
C LEU A 154 9.46 55.00 -20.68
N GLY A 155 9.76 56.28 -20.46
CA GLY A 155 10.10 56.82 -19.14
C GLY A 155 11.57 57.21 -18.98
N ASP A 156 11.83 57.98 -17.93
CA ASP A 156 13.18 58.36 -17.55
C ASP A 156 13.82 57.26 -16.70
N SER A 157 15.13 57.05 -16.85
CA SER A 157 15.88 56.21 -15.92
C SER A 157 15.75 56.76 -14.50
N SER A 158 15.01 56.01 -13.67
CA SER A 158 14.95 56.21 -12.23
C SER A 158 16.21 55.60 -11.61
N MET A 159 16.92 56.36 -10.77
CA MET A 159 18.04 55.84 -9.95
C MET A 159 17.57 55.33 -8.58
N LEU A 160 16.28 55.06 -8.42
CA LEU A 160 15.80 54.34 -7.24
C LEU A 160 16.00 52.84 -7.45
N PRO A 161 16.52 52.11 -6.45
CA PRO A 161 16.76 50.67 -6.52
C PRO A 161 15.47 49.84 -6.66
#